data_AF-A0A139DAN0-F1
#
_entry.id   AF-A0A139DAN0-F1
#
_cell.length_a   1.000
_cell.length_b   1.000
_cell.length_c   1.000
_cell.angle_alpha   90.00
_cell.angle_beta   90.00
_cell.angle_gamma   90.00
#
_symmetry.space_group_name_H-M   'P 1'
#
loop_
_entity.id
_entity.type
_entity.pdbx_description
1 polymer ?
#
loop_
_entity_poly.entity_id
_entity_poly.type
_entity_poly.pdbx_seq_one_letter_code
_entity_poly.pdbx_strand_id
1 'polypeptide(L)'
;KMTDPALEPALRQFDAALMDFARARSVDPKAPSLAVLERARYLMTLPGGFEALYGKVRSLESAGIFGASDWAQPAILQPVLARHSLREAGAVTTVVEAISELRMLAVIRGDYFHPGISAEQARYFLTQVMALNLDLLSGQLSEADRQRPKELGPIVLGLYKYLIAHLGYENLLDSLVGEVWRLLDQGPVQVDSICEMIDQIAKCLYDPKIKAAGTAEASRLVNALFAPTRASVEDPGLEVYEQRLSEMDDLTLYSEAADMAKSMHDSGLASSYHAVMLRFLRAGSHDDLIPIALGLTMTGLDDYYCYTELAHALIDETIYPETCQAVYGLTMMMERGSVFTPAVAQSLWRQIKLPLSAQTAHLIQEAFGDAQPPRVFLLAGVLNLLGQPLGVGQGNNPSCQSALGLSMWASDEPDYLLQLLAWAARDDEVLSRFEGEPVSSRDLKPGLVKGTPVDVDPVSLILIPHLDRLYGEMWRRCENRDDDAHRWINPEFYGWWVGHGFRVVA
;
A
#
# COMPACT_ATOMS: atom_id res chain seq x y z
N LYS A 1 -42.40 4.96 -0.77
CA LYS A 1 -41.76 4.36 -1.96
C LYS A 1 -42.43 3.00 -2.18
N MET A 2 -42.99 2.73 -3.36
CA MET A 2 -43.54 1.41 -3.68
C MET A 2 -42.38 0.40 -3.62
N THR A 3 -42.48 -0.58 -2.73
CA THR A 3 -41.57 -1.72 -2.66
C THR A 3 -41.70 -2.50 -3.97
N ASP A 4 -40.56 -2.88 -4.57
CA ASP A 4 -40.56 -3.73 -5.76
C ASP A 4 -41.34 -5.02 -5.44
N PRO A 5 -42.36 -5.40 -6.23
CA PRO A 5 -43.16 -6.59 -5.97
C PRO A 5 -42.34 -7.89 -5.93
N ALA A 6 -41.13 -7.92 -6.51
CA ALA A 6 -40.21 -9.04 -6.45
C ALA A 6 -39.39 -9.12 -5.15
N LEU A 7 -39.30 -8.03 -4.37
CA LEU A 7 -38.44 -7.96 -3.18
C LEU A 7 -38.95 -8.85 -2.04
N GLU A 8 -40.24 -8.81 -1.72
CA GLU A 8 -40.80 -9.60 -0.61
C GLU A 8 -40.67 -11.12 -0.84
N PRO A 9 -40.98 -11.68 -2.03
CA PRO A 9 -40.69 -13.09 -2.32
C PRO A 9 -39.21 -13.43 -2.24
N ALA A 10 -38.32 -12.57 -2.77
CA ALA A 10 -36.88 -12.80 -2.75
C ALA A 10 -36.33 -12.80 -1.32
N LEU A 11 -36.79 -11.87 -0.48
CA LEU A 11 -36.39 -11.75 0.92
C LEU A 11 -36.82 -12.98 1.73
N ARG A 12 -38.04 -13.49 1.51
CA ARG A 12 -38.49 -14.75 2.15
C ARG A 12 -37.62 -15.94 1.77
N GLN A 13 -37.21 -16.04 0.52
CA GLN A 13 -36.32 -17.10 0.05
C GLN A 13 -34.91 -16.96 0.63
N PHE A 14 -34.41 -15.73 0.76
CA PHE A 14 -33.15 -15.43 1.43
C PHE A 14 -33.20 -15.78 2.92
N ASP A 15 -34.25 -15.38 3.63
CA ASP A 15 -34.41 -15.66 5.06
C ASP A 15 -34.47 -17.17 5.34
N ALA A 16 -35.19 -17.93 4.49
CA ALA A 16 -35.20 -19.39 4.57
C ALA A 16 -33.80 -19.99 4.36
N ALA A 17 -33.07 -19.54 3.33
CA ALA A 17 -31.72 -20.00 3.07
C ALA A 17 -30.75 -19.66 4.22
N LEU A 18 -30.87 -18.47 4.82
CA LEU A 18 -30.07 -18.05 5.96
C LEU A 18 -30.35 -18.92 7.20
N MET A 19 -31.62 -19.24 7.46
CA MET A 19 -31.99 -20.14 8.56
C MET A 19 -31.43 -21.55 8.35
N ASP A 20 -31.52 -22.09 7.14
CA ASP A 20 -30.98 -23.41 6.81
C ASP A 20 -29.45 -23.43 6.91
N PHE A 21 -28.78 -22.37 6.46
CA PHE A 21 -27.34 -22.21 6.59
C PHE A 21 -26.90 -22.12 8.05
N ALA A 22 -27.56 -21.31 8.87
CA ALA A 22 -27.26 -21.20 10.31
C ALA A 22 -27.44 -22.54 11.02
N ARG A 23 -28.51 -23.29 10.69
CA ARG A 23 -28.71 -24.65 11.22
C ARG A 23 -27.59 -25.59 10.78
N ALA A 24 -27.22 -25.58 9.49
CA ALA A 24 -26.13 -26.41 8.98
C ALA A 24 -24.80 -26.08 9.67
N ARG A 25 -24.48 -24.79 9.86
CA ARG A 25 -23.25 -24.32 10.53
C ARG A 25 -23.17 -24.68 12.01
N SER A 26 -24.30 -24.78 12.70
CA SER A 26 -24.37 -25.26 14.08
C SER A 26 -23.98 -26.75 14.23
N VAL A 27 -24.11 -27.52 13.15
CA VAL A 27 -23.77 -28.95 13.11
C VAL A 27 -22.40 -29.19 12.48
N ASP A 28 -22.08 -28.48 11.40
CA ASP A 28 -20.82 -28.57 10.68
C ASP A 28 -20.21 -27.16 10.45
N PRO A 29 -19.09 -26.83 11.13
CA PRO A 29 -18.35 -25.60 10.91
C PRO A 29 -17.80 -25.39 9.49
N LYS A 30 -17.95 -26.35 8.57
CA LYS A 30 -17.54 -26.25 7.16
C LYS A 30 -18.72 -26.20 6.19
N ALA A 31 -19.97 -26.12 6.68
CA ALA A 31 -21.14 -26.05 5.82
C ALA A 31 -21.04 -24.90 4.78
N PRO A 32 -21.38 -25.14 3.50
CA PRO A 32 -21.19 -24.17 2.43
C PRO A 32 -22.19 -23.01 2.49
N SER A 33 -21.71 -21.79 2.24
CA SER A 33 -22.53 -20.56 2.22
C SER A 33 -23.13 -20.22 0.84
N LEU A 34 -22.83 -21.02 -0.20
CA LEU A 34 -23.17 -20.73 -1.60
C LEU A 34 -24.65 -20.41 -1.83
N ALA A 35 -25.56 -21.16 -1.19
CA ALA A 35 -26.99 -20.96 -1.35
C ALA A 35 -27.45 -19.59 -0.84
N VAL A 36 -26.94 -19.16 0.33
CA VAL A 36 -27.24 -17.84 0.91
C VAL A 36 -26.61 -16.74 0.07
N LEU A 37 -25.37 -16.91 -0.38
CA LEU A 37 -24.66 -15.92 -1.20
C LEU A 37 -25.32 -15.71 -2.56
N GLU A 38 -25.81 -16.75 -3.23
CA GLU A 38 -26.56 -16.57 -4.49
C GLU A 38 -27.90 -15.85 -4.26
N ARG A 39 -28.56 -16.04 -3.11
CA ARG A 39 -29.78 -15.28 -2.78
C ARG A 39 -29.47 -13.84 -2.38
N ALA A 40 -28.38 -13.59 -1.67
CA ALA A 40 -27.89 -12.25 -1.40
C ALA A 40 -27.57 -11.52 -2.71
N ARG A 41 -26.85 -12.17 -3.64
CA ARG A 41 -26.56 -11.62 -4.97
C ARG A 41 -27.83 -11.21 -5.70
N TYR A 42 -28.84 -12.08 -5.71
CA TYR A 42 -30.13 -11.74 -6.34
C TYR A 42 -30.84 -10.59 -5.64
N LEU A 43 -30.79 -10.50 -4.31
CA LEU A 43 -31.33 -9.33 -3.60
C LEU A 43 -30.60 -8.04 -4.03
N MET A 44 -29.28 -8.06 -4.18
CA MET A 44 -28.49 -6.89 -4.58
C MET A 44 -28.87 -6.32 -5.96
N THR A 45 -29.52 -7.10 -6.83
CA THR A 45 -30.01 -6.61 -8.13
C THR A 45 -31.39 -5.93 -8.05
N LEU A 46 -32.10 -6.09 -6.92
CA LEU A 46 -33.44 -5.53 -6.72
C LEU A 46 -33.40 -4.15 -6.04
N PRO A 47 -34.29 -3.22 -6.42
CA PRO A 47 -34.51 -1.98 -5.68
C PRO A 47 -34.86 -2.26 -4.21
N GLY A 48 -34.08 -1.68 -3.28
CA GLY A 48 -34.25 -1.90 -1.84
C GLY A 48 -33.55 -3.17 -1.30
N GLY A 49 -32.89 -3.95 -2.15
CA GLY A 49 -32.17 -5.15 -1.75
C GLY A 49 -31.00 -4.89 -0.81
N PHE A 50 -30.22 -3.83 -1.04
CA PHE A 50 -29.14 -3.42 -0.13
C PHE A 50 -29.64 -3.06 1.26
N GLU A 51 -30.76 -2.34 1.37
CA GLU A 51 -31.41 -2.03 2.65
C GLU A 51 -31.86 -3.31 3.37
N ALA A 52 -32.47 -4.24 2.63
CA ALA A 52 -32.90 -5.53 3.18
C ALA A 52 -31.71 -6.35 3.69
N LEU A 53 -30.60 -6.38 2.95
CA LEU A 53 -29.37 -7.07 3.36
C LEU A 53 -28.69 -6.38 4.54
N TYR A 54 -28.64 -5.05 4.55
CA TYR A 54 -28.11 -4.24 5.64
C TYR A 54 -28.77 -4.61 6.98
N GLY A 55 -30.11 -4.70 7.00
CA GLY A 55 -30.87 -5.13 8.17
C GLY A 55 -30.60 -6.58 8.62
N LYS A 56 -29.89 -7.39 7.83
CA LYS A 56 -29.58 -8.81 8.09
C LYS A 56 -28.11 -9.08 8.36
N VAL A 57 -27.24 -8.06 8.29
CA VAL A 57 -25.78 -8.24 8.41
C VAL A 57 -25.39 -8.94 9.71
N ARG A 58 -25.95 -8.52 10.85
CA ARG A 58 -25.68 -9.17 12.14
C ARG A 58 -26.04 -10.66 12.13
N SER A 59 -27.16 -11.02 11.52
CA SER A 59 -27.59 -12.42 11.40
C SER A 59 -26.72 -13.22 10.45
N LEU A 60 -26.28 -12.62 9.33
CA LEU A 60 -25.34 -13.23 8.40
C LEU A 60 -23.99 -13.53 9.06
N GLU A 61 -23.41 -12.55 9.77
CA GLU A 61 -22.15 -12.73 10.47
C GLU A 61 -22.24 -13.74 11.61
N SER A 62 -23.32 -13.67 12.42
CA SER A 62 -23.56 -14.64 13.49
C SER A 62 -23.76 -16.07 12.97
N ALA A 63 -24.27 -16.23 11.74
CA ALA A 63 -24.38 -17.53 11.08
C ALA A 63 -23.02 -18.03 10.52
N GLY A 64 -21.97 -17.21 10.58
CA GLY A 64 -20.64 -17.55 10.10
C GLY A 64 -20.48 -17.39 8.58
N ILE A 65 -21.13 -16.39 7.97
CA ILE A 65 -21.05 -16.15 6.51
C ILE A 65 -19.61 -16.00 6.01
N PHE A 66 -18.73 -15.41 6.83
CA PHE A 66 -17.31 -15.21 6.53
C PHE A 66 -16.44 -16.45 6.82
N GLY A 67 -16.99 -17.50 7.44
CA GLY A 67 -16.25 -18.74 7.70
C GLY A 67 -14.90 -18.52 8.39
N ALA A 68 -13.85 -19.12 7.84
CA ALA A 68 -12.46 -18.97 8.31
C ALA A 68 -11.62 -18.07 7.37
N SER A 69 -12.28 -17.18 6.63
CA SER A 69 -11.62 -16.24 5.72
C SER A 69 -11.25 -14.93 6.43
N ASP A 70 -10.46 -14.09 5.78
CA ASP A 70 -10.01 -12.80 6.34
C ASP A 70 -11.18 -11.85 6.64
N TRP A 71 -12.31 -11.95 5.91
CA TRP A 71 -13.53 -11.20 6.21
C TRP A 71 -14.10 -11.47 7.61
N ALA A 72 -13.76 -12.60 8.24
CA ALA A 72 -14.15 -12.89 9.62
C ALA A 72 -13.42 -12.01 10.64
N GLN A 73 -12.32 -11.36 10.25
CA GLN A 73 -11.51 -10.48 11.07
C GLN A 73 -11.51 -9.07 10.46
N PRO A 74 -12.54 -8.24 10.72
CA PRO A 74 -12.67 -6.93 10.09
C PRO A 74 -11.47 -5.99 10.30
N ALA A 75 -10.74 -6.13 11.42
CA ALA A 75 -9.59 -5.29 11.73
C ALA A 75 -8.36 -5.49 10.83
N ILE A 76 -8.26 -6.60 10.11
CA ILE A 76 -7.11 -6.90 9.24
C ILE A 76 -7.39 -6.64 7.76
N LEU A 77 -8.62 -6.27 7.40
CA LEU A 77 -9.01 -6.05 6.01
C LEU A 77 -8.27 -4.87 5.41
N GLN A 78 -7.81 -5.05 4.16
CA GLN A 78 -7.03 -4.05 3.44
C GLN A 78 -7.87 -3.41 2.31
N PRO A 79 -7.95 -2.07 2.25
CA PRO A 79 -8.78 -1.38 1.25
C PRO A 79 -8.42 -1.70 -0.22
N VAL A 80 -7.14 -1.86 -0.52
CA VAL A 80 -6.65 -2.22 -1.87
C VAL A 80 -7.18 -3.60 -2.31
N LEU A 81 -7.18 -4.59 -1.40
CA LEU A 81 -7.73 -5.91 -1.69
C LEU A 81 -9.26 -5.90 -1.83
N ALA A 82 -9.95 -5.01 -1.11
CA ALA A 82 -11.40 -4.85 -1.24
C ALA A 82 -11.77 -4.30 -2.63
N ARG A 83 -11.01 -3.36 -3.20
CA ARG A 83 -11.17 -2.91 -4.59
C ARG A 83 -11.12 -4.08 -5.58
N HIS A 84 -10.10 -4.94 -5.49
CA HIS A 84 -10.00 -6.12 -6.35
C HIS A 84 -11.14 -7.13 -6.10
N SER A 85 -11.50 -7.37 -4.84
CA SER A 85 -12.60 -8.27 -4.44
C SER A 85 -13.95 -7.81 -4.99
N LEU A 86 -14.18 -6.51 -5.03
CA LEU A 86 -15.35 -5.91 -5.63
C LEU A 86 -15.31 -5.97 -7.15
N ARG A 87 -14.23 -5.51 -7.80
CA ARG A 87 -14.21 -5.20 -9.24
C ARG A 87 -13.72 -6.33 -10.13
N GLU A 88 -12.86 -7.21 -9.65
CA GLU A 88 -12.19 -8.21 -10.48
C GLU A 88 -12.55 -9.65 -10.11
N ALA A 89 -12.91 -9.89 -8.85
CA ALA A 89 -13.19 -11.25 -8.38
C ALA A 89 -14.49 -11.86 -8.93
N GLY A 90 -14.65 -13.16 -8.71
CA GLY A 90 -15.88 -13.88 -9.04
C GLY A 90 -17.04 -13.56 -8.10
N ALA A 91 -18.24 -14.01 -8.46
CA ALA A 91 -19.49 -13.63 -7.78
C ALA A 91 -19.52 -13.92 -6.28
N VAL A 92 -18.92 -15.03 -5.82
CA VAL A 92 -18.88 -15.38 -4.40
C VAL A 92 -18.11 -14.31 -3.61
N THR A 93 -16.88 -14.02 -4.04
CA THR A 93 -16.01 -13.03 -3.40
C THR A 93 -16.62 -11.63 -3.42
N THR A 94 -17.14 -11.18 -4.56
CA THR A 94 -17.77 -9.85 -4.67
C THR A 94 -18.99 -9.70 -3.74
N VAL A 95 -19.82 -10.74 -3.60
CA VAL A 95 -20.98 -10.69 -2.70
C VAL A 95 -20.55 -10.72 -1.24
N VAL A 96 -19.52 -11.49 -0.89
CA VAL A 96 -18.96 -11.50 0.46
C VAL A 96 -18.37 -10.13 0.82
N GLU A 97 -17.61 -9.52 -0.08
CA GLU A 97 -17.07 -8.16 0.08
C GLU A 97 -18.19 -7.13 0.26
N ALA A 98 -19.22 -7.17 -0.58
CA ALA A 98 -20.37 -6.27 -0.45
C ALA A 98 -21.08 -6.42 0.91
N ILE A 99 -21.22 -7.65 1.45
CA ILE A 99 -21.76 -7.87 2.80
C ILE A 99 -20.80 -7.35 3.87
N SER A 100 -19.48 -7.49 3.69
CA SER A 100 -18.46 -6.93 4.58
C SER A 100 -18.53 -5.40 4.65
N GLU A 101 -18.73 -4.72 3.52
CA GLU A 101 -18.90 -3.27 3.50
C GLU A 101 -20.21 -2.81 4.14
N LEU A 102 -21.31 -3.55 3.94
CA LEU A 102 -22.56 -3.30 4.67
C LEU A 102 -22.38 -3.47 6.18
N ARG A 103 -21.54 -4.42 6.63
CA ARG A 103 -21.14 -4.55 8.04
C ARG A 103 -20.38 -3.33 8.51
N MET A 104 -19.40 -2.86 7.76
CA MET A 104 -18.66 -1.64 8.13
C MET A 104 -19.61 -0.45 8.28
N LEU A 105 -20.55 -0.27 7.34
CA LEU A 105 -21.58 0.77 7.45
C LEU A 105 -22.45 0.62 8.71
N ALA A 106 -22.84 -0.61 9.07
CA ALA A 106 -23.63 -0.87 10.28
C ALA A 106 -22.86 -0.52 11.55
N VAL A 107 -21.56 -0.79 11.60
CA VAL A 107 -20.69 -0.42 12.72
C VAL A 107 -20.51 1.10 12.80
N ILE A 108 -20.25 1.76 11.67
CA ILE A 108 -20.09 3.22 11.57
C ILE A 108 -21.33 3.96 12.11
N ARG A 109 -22.53 3.45 11.80
CA ARG A 109 -23.80 4.05 12.23
C ARG A 109 -24.19 3.71 13.67
N GLY A 110 -23.47 2.79 14.31
CA GLY A 110 -23.80 2.28 15.65
C GLY A 110 -24.97 1.30 15.67
N ASP A 111 -25.50 0.92 14.51
CA ASP A 111 -26.58 -0.07 14.38
C ASP A 111 -26.08 -1.50 14.68
N TYR A 112 -24.76 -1.71 14.63
CA TYR A 112 -24.11 -2.94 15.04
C TYR A 112 -22.82 -2.69 15.83
N PHE A 113 -22.84 -3.02 17.12
CA PHE A 113 -21.62 -3.02 17.94
C PHE A 113 -20.82 -4.31 17.69
N HIS A 114 -19.69 -4.19 16.99
CA HIS A 114 -18.82 -5.32 16.65
C HIS A 114 -17.61 -5.38 17.61
N PRO A 115 -17.28 -6.55 18.20
CA PRO A 115 -16.19 -6.65 19.19
C PRO A 115 -14.79 -6.51 18.58
N GLY A 116 -14.63 -6.83 17.30
CA GLY A 116 -13.35 -6.85 16.60
C GLY A 116 -13.00 -5.60 15.80
N ILE A 117 -13.82 -4.55 15.78
CA ILE A 117 -13.50 -3.29 15.07
C ILE A 117 -14.30 -2.11 15.65
N SER A 118 -13.67 -0.95 15.79
CA SER A 118 -14.34 0.28 16.23
C SER A 118 -15.09 0.97 15.09
N ALA A 119 -16.07 1.83 15.41
CA ALA A 119 -16.76 2.67 14.42
C ALA A 119 -15.80 3.62 13.68
N GLU A 120 -14.73 4.03 14.33
CA GLU A 120 -13.69 4.87 13.75
C GLU A 120 -12.84 4.09 12.73
N GLN A 121 -12.34 2.90 13.09
CA GLN A 121 -11.59 2.02 12.19
C GLN A 121 -12.43 1.61 10.98
N ALA A 122 -13.70 1.25 11.19
CA ALA A 122 -14.63 0.92 10.12
C ALA A 122 -14.84 2.11 9.16
N ARG A 123 -14.88 3.34 9.70
CA ARG A 123 -14.99 4.57 8.89
C ARG A 123 -13.75 4.79 8.04
N TYR A 124 -12.54 4.64 8.59
CA TYR A 124 -11.30 4.78 7.82
C TYR A 124 -11.23 3.74 6.70
N PHE A 125 -11.46 2.47 7.01
CA PHE A 125 -11.48 1.38 6.02
C PHE A 125 -12.46 1.69 4.88
N LEU A 126 -13.73 2.00 5.21
CA LEU A 126 -14.75 2.21 4.19
C LEU A 126 -14.49 3.49 3.38
N THR A 127 -13.92 4.54 3.99
CA THR A 127 -13.54 5.77 3.28
C THR A 127 -12.45 5.50 2.24
N GLN A 128 -11.41 4.74 2.61
CA GLN A 128 -10.34 4.34 1.68
C GLN A 128 -10.88 3.46 0.54
N VAL A 129 -11.72 2.46 0.86
CA VAL A 129 -12.34 1.60 -0.17
C VAL A 129 -13.20 2.44 -1.12
N MET A 130 -13.96 3.40 -0.58
CA MET A 130 -14.77 4.29 -1.40
C MET A 130 -13.92 5.18 -2.31
N ALA A 131 -12.77 5.64 -1.83
CA ALA A 131 -11.84 6.47 -2.58
C ALA A 131 -11.15 5.72 -3.71
N LEU A 132 -10.70 4.50 -3.46
CA LEU A 132 -10.10 3.63 -4.47
C LEU A 132 -11.09 3.22 -5.58
N ASN A 133 -12.38 3.50 -5.37
CA ASN A 133 -13.47 3.22 -6.30
C ASN A 133 -14.31 4.49 -6.59
N LEU A 134 -13.70 5.68 -6.45
CA LEU A 134 -14.40 6.96 -6.59
C LEU A 134 -15.00 7.16 -7.99
N ASP A 135 -14.41 6.53 -9.00
CA ASP A 135 -14.91 6.54 -10.38
C ASP A 135 -16.35 6.03 -10.48
N LEU A 136 -16.74 5.06 -9.63
CA LEU A 136 -18.12 4.58 -9.55
C LEU A 136 -19.10 5.64 -9.03
N LEU A 137 -18.63 6.64 -8.26
CA LEU A 137 -19.49 7.73 -7.75
C LEU A 137 -19.97 8.65 -8.86
N SER A 138 -19.21 8.78 -9.96
CA SER A 138 -19.62 9.50 -11.17
C SER A 138 -20.83 8.84 -11.87
N GLY A 139 -21.18 7.63 -11.46
CA GLY A 139 -22.33 6.87 -11.95
C GLY A 139 -22.09 6.11 -13.25
N GLN A 140 -20.86 6.11 -13.77
CA GLN A 140 -20.51 5.43 -15.01
C GLN A 140 -19.71 4.17 -14.73
N LEU A 141 -20.23 3.02 -15.17
CA LEU A 141 -19.46 1.78 -15.22
C LEU A 141 -18.45 1.84 -16.37
N SER A 142 -17.21 1.40 -16.11
CA SER A 142 -16.23 1.14 -17.17
C SER A 142 -16.69 -0.02 -18.06
N GLU A 143 -16.07 -0.18 -19.22
CA GLU A 143 -16.39 -1.31 -20.12
C GLU A 143 -16.09 -2.66 -19.44
N ALA A 144 -14.99 -2.73 -18.69
CA ALA A 144 -14.64 -3.91 -17.89
C ALA A 144 -15.74 -4.25 -16.87
N ASP A 145 -16.25 -3.24 -16.15
CA ASP A 145 -17.32 -3.45 -15.16
C ASP A 145 -18.63 -3.93 -15.81
N ARG A 146 -18.96 -3.42 -17.01
CA ARG A 146 -20.18 -3.80 -17.75
C ARG A 146 -20.16 -5.24 -18.24
N GLN A 147 -18.99 -5.73 -18.63
CA GLN A 147 -18.82 -7.07 -19.18
C GLN A 147 -18.82 -8.16 -18.09
N ARG A 148 -18.81 -7.79 -16.81
CA ARG A 148 -18.77 -8.77 -15.72
C ARG A 148 -20.04 -9.64 -15.70
N PRO A 149 -19.89 -10.97 -15.54
CA PRO A 149 -21.03 -11.88 -15.53
C PRO A 149 -21.91 -11.65 -14.31
N LYS A 150 -23.13 -12.24 -14.31
CA LYS A 150 -24.05 -12.25 -13.16
C LYS A 150 -24.40 -10.86 -12.59
N GLU A 151 -24.37 -9.83 -13.43
CA GLU A 151 -24.70 -8.45 -13.07
C GLU A 151 -23.80 -7.86 -11.97
N LEU A 152 -22.56 -8.36 -11.83
CA LEU A 152 -21.66 -7.92 -10.76
C LEU A 152 -21.29 -6.43 -10.86
N GLY A 153 -21.05 -5.89 -12.05
CA GLY A 153 -20.81 -4.46 -12.23
C GLY A 153 -21.96 -3.59 -11.70
N PRO A 154 -23.21 -3.80 -12.15
CA PRO A 154 -24.38 -3.13 -11.61
C PRO A 154 -24.56 -3.29 -10.09
N ILE A 155 -24.27 -4.47 -9.53
CA ILE A 155 -24.32 -4.72 -8.08
C ILE A 155 -23.34 -3.81 -7.35
N VAL A 156 -22.08 -3.76 -7.77
CA VAL A 156 -21.07 -2.91 -7.12
C VAL A 156 -21.47 -1.44 -7.22
N LEU A 157 -21.93 -0.98 -8.38
CA LEU A 157 -22.45 0.40 -8.50
C LEU A 157 -23.65 0.66 -7.56
N GLY A 158 -24.54 -0.32 -7.40
CA GLY A 158 -25.68 -0.24 -6.48
C GLY A 158 -25.24 -0.13 -5.01
N LEU A 159 -24.23 -0.90 -4.61
CA LEU A 159 -23.61 -0.84 -3.28
C LEU A 159 -23.09 0.57 -3.00
N TYR A 160 -22.31 1.14 -3.92
CA TYR A 160 -21.70 2.46 -3.73
C TYR A 160 -22.75 3.55 -3.63
N LYS A 161 -23.79 3.52 -4.48
CA LYS A 161 -24.94 4.42 -4.36
C LYS A 161 -25.62 4.29 -2.99
N TYR A 162 -25.73 3.07 -2.46
CA TYR A 162 -26.29 2.83 -1.15
C TYR A 162 -25.39 3.38 -0.02
N LEU A 163 -24.07 3.16 -0.08
CA LEU A 163 -23.11 3.68 0.91
C LEU A 163 -23.11 5.21 0.94
N ILE A 164 -23.03 5.87 -0.21
CA ILE A 164 -23.07 7.35 -0.31
C ILE A 164 -24.35 7.91 0.29
N ALA A 165 -25.50 7.30 0.00
CA ALA A 165 -26.79 7.77 0.51
C ALA A 165 -26.85 7.77 2.05
N HIS A 166 -26.00 6.98 2.71
CA HIS A 166 -25.93 6.87 4.17
C HIS A 166 -24.78 7.65 4.81
N LEU A 167 -23.65 7.84 4.10
CA LEU A 167 -22.48 8.54 4.62
C LEU A 167 -22.47 10.05 4.27
N GLY A 168 -23.14 10.43 3.17
CA GLY A 168 -23.15 11.80 2.64
C GLY A 168 -21.93 12.07 1.75
N TYR A 169 -22.15 12.73 0.60
CA TYR A 169 -21.12 12.97 -0.41
C TYR A 169 -20.14 14.09 -0.04
N GLU A 170 -20.63 15.23 0.45
CA GLU A 170 -19.78 16.36 0.86
C GLU A 170 -18.83 15.97 2.01
N ASN A 171 -19.33 15.16 2.95
CA ASN A 171 -18.51 14.59 4.03
C ASN A 171 -17.46 13.60 3.51
N LEU A 172 -17.68 12.95 2.36
CA LEU A 172 -16.79 11.93 1.84
C LEU A 172 -15.49 12.52 1.32
N LEU A 173 -15.54 13.63 0.57
CA LEU A 173 -14.34 14.25 0.02
C LEU A 173 -13.45 14.80 1.13
N ASP A 174 -14.03 15.50 2.10
CA ASP A 174 -13.27 16.01 3.25
C ASP A 174 -12.73 14.88 4.13
N SER A 175 -13.52 13.82 4.35
CA SER A 175 -13.04 12.62 5.06
C SER A 175 -11.90 11.92 4.32
N LEU A 176 -11.97 11.89 2.98
CA LEU A 176 -10.94 11.31 2.14
C LEU A 176 -9.65 12.14 2.19
N VAL A 177 -9.75 13.46 2.04
CA VAL A 177 -8.58 14.36 2.16
C VAL A 177 -7.93 14.20 3.54
N GLY A 178 -8.73 14.19 4.61
CA GLY A 178 -8.23 13.95 5.96
C GLY A 178 -7.58 12.57 6.12
N GLU A 179 -8.13 11.54 5.48
CA GLU A 179 -7.57 10.20 5.52
C GLU A 179 -6.26 10.08 4.76
N VAL A 180 -6.13 10.73 3.59
CA VAL A 180 -4.86 10.76 2.85
C VAL A 180 -3.77 11.43 3.69
N TRP A 181 -4.06 12.59 4.29
CA TRP A 181 -3.12 13.25 5.20
C TRP A 181 -2.72 12.35 6.38
N ARG A 182 -3.69 11.68 7.00
CA ARG A 182 -3.43 10.71 8.08
C ARG A 182 -2.52 9.55 7.64
N LEU A 183 -2.64 9.10 6.40
CA LEU A 183 -1.78 8.06 5.82
C LEU A 183 -0.37 8.59 5.54
N LEU A 184 -0.24 9.80 4.99
CA LEU A 184 1.05 10.45 4.73
C LEU A 184 1.81 10.75 6.02
N ASP A 185 1.12 11.18 7.08
CA ASP A 185 1.71 11.44 8.40
C ASP A 185 2.36 10.19 9.04
N GLN A 186 2.04 8.99 8.55
CA GLN A 186 2.67 7.74 8.99
C GLN A 186 4.01 7.46 8.28
N GLY A 187 4.41 8.27 7.29
CA GLY A 187 5.66 8.07 6.53
C GLY A 187 5.76 6.70 5.85
N PRO A 188 4.77 6.29 5.03
CA PRO A 188 4.79 4.97 4.42
C PRO A 188 5.88 4.84 3.35
N VAL A 189 6.52 3.67 3.27
CA VAL A 189 7.52 3.36 2.22
C VAL A 189 6.88 3.23 0.84
N GLN A 190 5.68 2.65 0.78
CA GLN A 190 4.88 2.51 -0.44
C GLN A 190 3.75 3.54 -0.43
N VAL A 191 3.63 4.32 -1.50
CA VAL A 191 2.69 5.44 -1.63
C VAL A 191 1.73 5.29 -2.81
N ASP A 192 1.85 4.24 -3.63
CA ASP A 192 1.07 4.09 -4.86
C ASP A 192 -0.44 4.20 -4.63
N SER A 193 -1.00 3.47 -3.65
CA SER A 193 -2.42 3.55 -3.30
C SER A 193 -2.84 4.94 -2.77
N ILE A 194 -1.92 5.68 -2.14
CA ILE A 194 -2.14 7.05 -1.72
C ILE A 194 -2.20 7.98 -2.94
N CYS A 195 -1.25 7.86 -3.85
CA CYS A 195 -1.25 8.60 -5.12
C CYS A 195 -2.52 8.32 -5.93
N GLU A 196 -2.97 7.06 -6.00
CA GLU A 196 -4.25 6.71 -6.63
C GLU A 196 -5.44 7.43 -5.97
N MET A 197 -5.48 7.53 -4.64
CA MET A 197 -6.53 8.29 -3.95
C MET A 197 -6.47 9.79 -4.30
N ILE A 198 -5.27 10.37 -4.40
CA ILE A 198 -5.07 11.77 -4.80
C ILE A 198 -5.54 12.00 -6.24
N ASP A 199 -5.27 11.07 -7.17
CA ASP A 199 -5.77 11.12 -8.55
C ASP A 199 -7.30 11.17 -8.59
N GLN A 200 -7.96 10.39 -7.74
CA GLN A 200 -9.42 10.38 -7.65
C GLN A 200 -9.96 11.68 -7.08
N ILE A 201 -9.30 12.25 -6.06
CA ILE A 201 -9.62 13.59 -5.53
C ILE A 201 -9.48 14.63 -6.64
N ALA A 202 -8.38 14.61 -7.41
CA ALA A 202 -8.15 15.54 -8.52
C ALA A 202 -9.26 15.46 -9.57
N LYS A 203 -9.62 14.24 -10.00
CA LYS A 203 -10.74 14.01 -10.94
C LYS A 203 -12.05 14.58 -10.41
N CYS A 204 -12.31 14.45 -9.11
CA CYS A 204 -13.51 14.98 -8.48
C CYS A 204 -13.52 16.51 -8.40
N LEU A 205 -12.40 17.11 -7.96
CA LEU A 205 -12.26 18.56 -7.80
C LEU A 205 -12.39 19.33 -9.12
N TYR A 206 -11.88 18.73 -10.20
CA TYR A 206 -11.84 19.37 -11.52
C TYR A 206 -12.94 18.89 -12.47
N ASP A 207 -13.87 18.02 -12.05
CA ASP A 207 -15.02 17.62 -12.89
C ASP A 207 -16.05 18.76 -12.95
N PRO A 208 -16.31 19.34 -14.15
CA PRO A 208 -17.30 20.42 -14.30
C PRO A 208 -18.73 20.03 -13.92
N LYS A 209 -19.03 18.72 -13.87
CA LYS A 209 -20.35 18.17 -13.52
C LYS A 209 -20.53 18.02 -12.02
N ILE A 210 -19.44 17.94 -11.27
CA ILE A 210 -19.45 17.78 -9.81
C ILE A 210 -19.33 19.18 -9.21
N LYS A 211 -20.40 19.66 -8.55
CA LYS A 211 -20.35 20.89 -7.75
C LYS A 211 -19.70 20.62 -6.40
N ALA A 212 -18.48 20.09 -6.37
CA ALA A 212 -17.71 20.02 -5.15
C ALA A 212 -17.08 21.39 -4.93
N ALA A 213 -17.41 22.06 -3.82
CA ALA A 213 -16.59 23.18 -3.37
C ALA A 213 -15.27 22.57 -2.88
N GLY A 214 -14.23 22.63 -3.71
CA GLY A 214 -12.91 22.14 -3.31
C GLY A 214 -12.42 22.88 -2.07
N THR A 215 -12.00 22.13 -1.05
CA THR A 215 -11.32 22.72 0.11
C THR A 215 -9.87 23.09 -0.25
N ALA A 216 -9.30 24.06 0.46
CA ALA A 216 -7.90 24.44 0.28
C ALA A 216 -6.97 23.24 0.51
N GLU A 217 -7.30 22.36 1.46
CA GLU A 217 -6.55 21.14 1.76
C GLU A 217 -6.60 20.13 0.60
N ALA A 218 -7.76 19.95 -0.04
CA ALA A 218 -7.89 19.08 -1.20
C ALA A 218 -7.01 19.57 -2.37
N SER A 219 -7.01 20.89 -2.60
CA SER A 219 -6.17 21.51 -3.62
C SER A 219 -4.68 21.39 -3.29
N ARG A 220 -4.30 21.56 -2.02
CA ARG A 220 -2.91 21.39 -1.56
C ARG A 220 -2.41 19.98 -1.82
N LEU A 221 -3.23 18.98 -1.52
CA LEU A 221 -2.89 17.57 -1.71
C LEU A 221 -2.70 17.22 -3.20
N VAL A 222 -3.60 17.69 -4.05
CA VAL A 222 -3.50 17.49 -5.51
C VAL A 222 -2.28 18.21 -6.09
N ASN A 223 -2.01 19.44 -5.62
CA ASN A 223 -0.84 20.19 -6.06
C ASN A 223 0.47 19.48 -5.70
N ALA A 224 0.55 18.75 -4.59
CA ALA A 224 1.76 18.01 -4.22
C ALA A 224 2.22 17.03 -5.32
N LEU A 225 1.29 16.46 -6.08
CA LEU A 225 1.58 15.55 -7.20
C LEU A 225 1.64 16.26 -8.56
N PHE A 226 0.73 17.20 -8.82
CA PHE A 226 0.49 17.72 -10.18
C PHE A 226 0.97 19.15 -10.41
N ALA A 227 1.21 19.91 -9.34
CA ALA A 227 1.63 21.31 -9.42
C ALA A 227 2.43 21.73 -8.16
N PRO A 228 3.55 21.04 -7.83
CA PRO A 228 4.31 21.32 -6.61
C PRO A 228 4.90 22.73 -6.57
N THR A 229 5.05 23.37 -7.73
CA THR A 229 5.75 24.64 -7.90
C THR A 229 5.05 25.56 -8.90
N ARG A 230 5.58 26.77 -9.07
CA ARG A 230 5.06 27.73 -10.05
C ARG A 230 5.26 27.28 -11.48
N ALA A 231 6.38 26.66 -11.82
CA ALA A 231 6.61 26.25 -13.21
C ALA A 231 5.84 24.98 -13.60
N SER A 232 5.39 24.18 -12.63
CA SER A 232 4.49 23.03 -12.82
C SER A 232 3.01 23.38 -12.62
N VAL A 233 2.67 24.66 -12.41
CA VAL A 233 1.27 25.09 -12.32
C VAL A 233 0.50 24.65 -13.57
N GLU A 234 -0.76 24.29 -13.38
CA GLU A 234 -1.65 23.70 -14.40
C GLU A 234 -1.27 22.31 -14.95
N ASP A 235 -0.28 21.63 -14.37
CA ASP A 235 0.19 20.30 -14.80
C ASP A 235 0.56 20.27 -16.30
N PRO A 236 1.60 21.02 -16.72
CA PRO A 236 1.91 21.24 -18.13
C PRO A 236 2.48 20.00 -18.85
N GLY A 237 2.79 18.94 -18.11
CA GLY A 237 3.53 17.77 -18.59
C GLY A 237 5.05 17.95 -18.47
N LEU A 238 5.75 16.82 -18.44
CA LEU A 238 7.18 16.76 -18.12
C LEU A 238 8.07 17.49 -19.13
N GLU A 239 7.79 17.36 -20.43
CA GLU A 239 8.57 18.00 -21.50
C GLU A 239 8.47 19.53 -21.43
N VAL A 240 7.26 20.05 -21.21
CA VAL A 240 7.01 21.49 -21.12
C VAL A 240 7.63 22.05 -19.84
N TYR A 241 7.56 21.31 -18.73
CA TYR A 241 8.22 21.68 -17.50
C TYR A 241 9.75 21.76 -17.66
N GLU A 242 10.38 20.76 -18.28
CA GLU A 242 11.83 20.80 -18.57
C GLU A 242 12.21 22.00 -19.45
N GLN A 243 11.39 22.32 -20.46
CA GLN A 243 11.61 23.53 -21.27
C GLN A 243 11.54 24.80 -20.41
N ARG A 244 10.55 24.91 -19.52
CA ARG A 244 10.42 26.05 -18.60
C ARG A 244 11.68 26.21 -17.73
N LEU A 245 12.25 25.11 -17.22
CA LEU A 245 13.50 25.14 -16.46
C LEU A 245 14.67 25.71 -17.27
N SER A 246 14.77 25.36 -18.56
CA SER A 246 15.84 25.85 -19.44
C SER A 246 15.77 27.35 -19.74
N GLU A 247 14.61 27.96 -19.55
CA GLU A 247 14.37 29.39 -19.78
C GLU A 247 14.53 30.24 -18.50
N MET A 248 14.68 29.61 -17.33
CA MET A 248 14.85 30.30 -16.05
C MET A 248 16.24 30.92 -15.92
N ASP A 249 16.31 32.08 -15.27
CA ASP A 249 17.57 32.62 -14.76
C ASP A 249 17.96 31.94 -13.43
N ASP A 250 19.20 32.16 -12.97
CA ASP A 250 19.75 31.53 -11.77
C ASP A 250 18.88 31.75 -10.52
N LEU A 251 18.30 32.95 -10.37
CA LEU A 251 17.43 33.30 -9.25
C LEU A 251 16.09 32.56 -9.30
N THR A 252 15.50 32.46 -10.49
CA THR A 252 14.24 31.75 -10.69
C THR A 252 14.44 30.25 -10.50
N LEU A 253 15.55 29.69 -11.02
CA LEU A 253 15.88 28.28 -10.85
C LEU A 253 16.14 27.93 -9.37
N TYR A 254 16.81 28.81 -8.62
CA TYR A 254 16.96 28.67 -7.18
C TYR A 254 15.61 28.67 -6.44
N SER A 255 14.72 29.61 -6.79
CA SER A 255 13.37 29.68 -6.19
C SER A 255 12.56 28.42 -6.50
N GLU A 256 12.66 27.92 -7.73
CA GLU A 256 11.98 26.69 -8.15
C GLU A 256 12.49 25.48 -7.37
N ALA A 257 13.81 25.38 -7.14
CA ALA A 257 14.41 24.35 -6.29
C ALA A 257 13.88 24.43 -4.85
N ALA A 258 13.81 25.63 -4.27
CA ALA A 258 13.31 25.81 -2.92
C ALA A 258 11.80 25.47 -2.79
N ASP A 259 11.00 25.79 -3.81
CA ASP A 259 9.58 25.45 -3.84
C ASP A 259 9.36 23.93 -3.96
N MET A 260 10.19 23.22 -4.73
CA MET A 260 10.20 21.74 -4.78
C MET A 260 10.44 21.14 -3.39
N ALA A 261 11.50 21.57 -2.73
CA ALA A 261 11.80 21.12 -1.37
C ALA A 261 10.62 21.34 -0.43
N LYS A 262 10.03 22.54 -0.46
CA LYS A 262 8.86 22.85 0.36
C LYS A 262 7.69 21.91 0.09
N SER A 263 7.31 21.72 -1.17
CA SER A 263 6.20 20.84 -1.53
C SER A 263 6.42 19.41 -1.05
N MET A 264 7.65 18.91 -1.22
CA MET A 264 8.03 17.56 -0.83
C MET A 264 7.99 17.38 0.70
N HIS A 265 8.59 18.29 1.47
CA HIS A 265 8.58 18.21 2.94
C HIS A 265 7.20 18.45 3.56
N ASP A 266 6.36 19.27 2.93
CA ASP A 266 5.00 19.54 3.39
C ASP A 266 4.06 18.33 3.25
N SER A 267 4.37 17.40 2.34
CA SER A 267 3.48 16.28 1.97
C SER A 267 4.08 14.89 2.19
N GLY A 268 5.41 14.77 2.26
CA GLY A 268 6.10 13.49 2.20
C GLY A 268 6.01 12.79 0.84
N LEU A 269 5.55 13.50 -0.20
CA LEU A 269 5.40 12.99 -1.56
C LEU A 269 6.34 13.73 -2.50
N ALA A 270 6.95 12.99 -3.42
CA ALA A 270 7.68 13.56 -4.54
C ALA A 270 6.92 13.33 -5.84
N SER A 271 6.51 14.43 -6.48
CA SER A 271 5.98 14.45 -7.84
C SER A 271 7.04 14.07 -8.89
N SER A 272 6.60 13.57 -10.05
CA SER A 272 7.42 13.39 -11.25
C SER A 272 8.20 14.66 -11.65
N TYR A 273 7.67 15.86 -11.35
CA TYR A 273 8.39 17.12 -11.57
C TYR A 273 9.65 17.28 -10.70
N HIS A 274 9.69 16.69 -9.49
CA HIS A 274 10.90 16.67 -8.66
C HIS A 274 12.01 15.85 -9.33
N ALA A 275 11.64 14.71 -9.92
CA ALA A 275 12.59 13.87 -10.64
C ALA A 275 13.15 14.60 -11.87
N VAL A 276 12.30 15.27 -12.65
CA VAL A 276 12.75 16.09 -13.80
C VAL A 276 13.67 17.22 -13.33
N MET A 277 13.33 17.93 -12.24
CA MET A 277 14.15 18.99 -11.68
C MET A 277 15.57 18.50 -11.33
N LEU A 278 15.70 17.42 -10.55
CA LEU A 278 17.02 16.91 -10.17
C LEU A 278 17.86 16.46 -11.37
N ARG A 279 17.23 15.79 -12.34
CA ARG A 279 17.92 15.37 -13.57
C ARG A 279 18.35 16.56 -14.41
N PHE A 280 17.54 17.61 -14.49
CA PHE A 280 17.88 18.85 -15.18
C PHE A 280 19.09 19.53 -14.51
N LEU A 281 19.10 19.64 -13.18
CA LEU A 281 20.23 20.22 -12.44
C LEU A 281 21.53 19.42 -12.68
N ARG A 282 21.46 18.08 -12.62
CA ARG A 282 22.58 17.18 -12.92
C ARG A 282 23.11 17.35 -14.33
N ALA A 283 22.23 17.38 -15.33
CA ALA A 283 22.60 17.52 -16.74
C ALA A 283 23.17 18.92 -17.04
N GLY A 284 22.65 19.95 -16.39
CA GLY A 284 23.05 21.35 -16.56
C GLY A 284 24.28 21.77 -15.75
N SER A 285 24.89 20.88 -14.97
CA SER A 285 26.00 21.20 -14.03
C SER A 285 25.64 22.25 -12.97
N HIS A 286 24.38 22.30 -12.55
CA HIS A 286 23.87 23.13 -11.44
C HIS A 286 23.81 22.31 -10.14
N ASP A 287 24.87 21.53 -9.88
CA ASP A 287 24.92 20.59 -8.75
C ASP A 287 24.80 21.28 -7.39
N ASP A 288 25.16 22.57 -7.31
CA ASP A 288 25.03 23.42 -6.13
C ASP A 288 23.56 23.65 -5.71
N LEU A 289 22.62 23.51 -6.65
CA LEU A 289 21.18 23.62 -6.38
C LEU A 289 20.54 22.30 -5.90
N ILE A 290 21.23 21.16 -6.03
CA ILE A 290 20.68 19.85 -5.63
C ILE A 290 20.32 19.81 -4.14
N PRO A 291 21.21 20.22 -3.19
CA PRO A 291 20.84 20.22 -1.78
C PRO A 291 19.66 21.15 -1.46
N ILE A 292 19.48 22.22 -2.25
CA ILE A 292 18.36 23.16 -2.10
C ILE A 292 17.06 22.51 -2.59
N ALA A 293 17.09 21.81 -3.74
CA ALA A 293 15.94 21.08 -4.28
C ALA A 293 15.49 19.92 -3.38
N LEU A 294 16.43 19.29 -2.68
CA LEU A 294 16.15 18.27 -1.66
C LEU A 294 15.71 18.90 -0.32
N GLY A 295 16.00 20.18 -0.09
CA GLY A 295 15.69 20.87 1.17
C GLY A 295 16.54 20.39 2.35
N LEU A 296 17.81 20.06 2.10
CA LEU A 296 18.68 19.47 3.12
C LEU A 296 19.02 20.47 4.24
N THR A 297 18.89 20.03 5.49
CA THR A 297 19.38 20.71 6.68
C THR A 297 20.89 20.54 6.83
N MET A 298 21.49 21.09 7.88
CA MET A 298 22.92 20.91 8.15
C MET A 298 23.32 19.42 8.23
N THR A 299 22.45 18.56 8.78
CA THR A 299 22.73 17.12 8.86
C THR A 299 22.78 16.49 7.48
N GLY A 300 21.76 16.73 6.64
CA GLY A 300 21.74 16.23 5.28
C GLY A 300 22.85 16.82 4.41
N LEU A 301 23.20 18.09 4.60
CA LEU A 301 24.31 18.75 3.88
C LEU A 301 25.66 18.11 4.21
N ASP A 302 25.94 17.83 5.48
CA ASP A 302 27.17 17.17 5.89
C ASP A 302 27.28 15.78 5.23
N ASP A 303 26.18 15.02 5.21
CA ASP A 303 26.10 13.69 4.59
C ASP A 303 26.31 13.78 3.06
N TYR A 304 25.60 14.70 2.39
CA TYR A 304 25.70 14.96 0.95
C TYR A 304 27.11 15.37 0.53
N TYR A 305 27.73 16.32 1.23
CA TYR A 305 29.07 16.80 0.88
C TYR A 305 30.17 15.79 1.21
N CYS A 306 30.00 14.97 2.25
CA CYS A 306 30.93 13.87 2.52
C CYS A 306 30.90 12.80 1.41
N TYR A 307 29.73 12.58 0.80
CA TYR A 307 29.50 11.51 -0.18
C TYR A 307 28.93 12.02 -1.51
N THR A 308 29.42 13.15 -2.02
CA THR A 308 28.86 13.84 -3.21
C THR A 308 28.78 12.93 -4.43
N GLU A 309 29.85 12.20 -4.74
CA GLU A 309 29.90 11.27 -5.88
C GLU A 309 28.86 10.15 -5.75
N LEU A 310 28.61 9.67 -4.53
CA LEU A 310 27.58 8.66 -4.29
C LEU A 310 26.18 9.27 -4.44
N ALA A 311 25.94 10.46 -3.89
CA ALA A 311 24.69 11.17 -4.03
C ALA A 311 24.34 11.40 -5.51
N HIS A 312 25.31 11.88 -6.30
CA HIS A 312 25.18 12.07 -7.74
C HIS A 312 24.88 10.75 -8.46
N ALA A 313 25.62 9.68 -8.17
CA ALA A 313 25.37 8.38 -8.79
C ALA A 313 23.99 7.81 -8.43
N LEU A 314 23.51 8.00 -7.19
CA LEU A 314 22.17 7.60 -6.78
C LEU A 314 21.10 8.37 -7.55
N ILE A 315 21.26 9.68 -7.73
CA ILE A 315 20.35 10.49 -8.54
C ILE A 315 20.33 9.98 -9.98
N ASP A 316 21.50 9.83 -10.61
CA ASP A 316 21.63 9.50 -12.02
C ASP A 316 21.06 8.10 -12.35
N GLU A 317 21.27 7.12 -11.46
CA GLU A 317 20.87 5.72 -11.66
C GLU A 317 19.46 5.38 -11.17
N THR A 318 18.84 6.23 -10.35
CA THR A 318 17.59 5.87 -9.64
C THR A 318 16.45 6.85 -9.83
N ILE A 319 16.72 8.14 -10.03
CA ILE A 319 15.68 9.17 -10.02
C ILE A 319 15.16 9.38 -11.44
N TYR A 320 13.93 8.92 -11.65
CA TYR A 320 13.14 9.04 -12.88
C TYR A 320 11.70 9.39 -12.52
N PRO A 321 10.89 9.90 -13.47
CA PRO A 321 9.47 10.15 -13.23
C PRO A 321 8.72 8.94 -12.65
N GLU A 322 9.05 7.72 -13.12
CA GLU A 322 8.43 6.47 -12.66
C GLU A 322 8.87 6.03 -11.26
N THR A 323 9.95 6.61 -10.74
CA THR A 323 10.51 6.35 -9.41
C THR A 323 10.61 7.62 -8.58
N CYS A 324 9.78 8.62 -8.87
CA CYS A 324 9.89 9.97 -8.31
C CYS A 324 9.87 10.00 -6.78
N GLN A 325 9.16 9.09 -6.11
CA GLN A 325 9.17 8.98 -4.65
C GLN A 325 10.58 8.76 -4.06
N ALA A 326 11.50 8.17 -4.83
CA ALA A 326 12.91 8.00 -4.45
C ALA A 326 13.63 9.33 -4.17
N VAL A 327 13.12 10.46 -4.66
CA VAL A 327 13.63 11.80 -4.31
C VAL A 327 13.43 12.06 -2.81
N TYR A 328 12.23 11.78 -2.29
CA TYR A 328 11.96 11.93 -0.86
C TYR A 328 12.70 10.88 -0.03
N GLY A 329 12.78 9.63 -0.52
CA GLY A 329 13.60 8.58 0.08
C GLY A 329 15.07 8.98 0.24
N LEU A 330 15.69 9.50 -0.84
CA LEU A 330 17.06 10.01 -0.84
C LEU A 330 17.24 11.16 0.16
N THR A 331 16.32 12.13 0.13
CA THR A 331 16.33 13.30 1.02
C THR A 331 16.34 12.85 2.48
N MET A 332 15.38 11.99 2.86
CA MET A 332 15.23 11.56 4.24
C MET A 332 16.37 10.63 4.69
N MET A 333 16.92 9.81 3.78
CA MET A 333 18.12 9.00 4.07
C MET A 333 19.31 9.91 4.44
N MET A 334 19.49 11.03 3.74
CA MET A 334 20.53 12.02 4.05
C MET A 334 20.24 12.77 5.35
N GLU A 335 19.00 13.19 5.59
CA GLU A 335 18.61 13.85 6.85
C GLU A 335 18.84 12.98 8.09
N ARG A 336 18.77 11.66 7.92
CA ARG A 336 19.08 10.69 8.98
C ARG A 336 20.57 10.45 9.18
N GLY A 337 21.42 10.98 8.30
CA GLY A 337 22.85 10.71 8.31
C GLY A 337 23.17 9.23 8.07
N SER A 338 22.33 8.51 7.32
CA SER A 338 22.43 7.06 7.17
C SER A 338 23.75 6.62 6.53
N VAL A 339 24.41 7.48 5.73
CA VAL A 339 25.69 7.13 5.10
C VAL A 339 26.92 7.53 5.91
N PHE A 340 26.78 8.16 7.09
CA PHE A 340 27.89 8.36 8.03
C PHE A 340 28.56 7.06 8.46
N THR A 341 27.84 5.93 8.43
CA THR A 341 28.42 4.60 8.59
C THR A 341 29.09 4.19 7.28
N PRO A 342 30.44 4.10 7.21
CA PRO A 342 31.13 3.89 5.94
C PRO A 342 30.75 2.59 5.21
N ALA A 343 30.31 1.56 5.95
CA ALA A 343 29.83 0.30 5.38
C ALA A 343 28.56 0.49 4.54
N VAL A 344 27.70 1.45 4.89
CA VAL A 344 26.46 1.76 4.18
C VAL A 344 26.79 2.39 2.83
N ALA A 345 27.67 3.40 2.81
CA ALA A 345 28.12 4.03 1.57
C ALA A 345 28.72 3.00 0.58
N GLN A 346 29.56 2.08 1.06
CA GLN A 346 30.12 1.01 0.22
C GLN A 346 29.05 0.02 -0.27
N SER A 347 28.08 -0.30 0.59
CA SER A 347 26.96 -1.16 0.23
C SER A 347 26.06 -0.52 -0.82
N LEU A 348 25.81 0.79 -0.75
CA LEU A 348 25.05 1.52 -1.77
C LEU A 348 25.77 1.53 -3.14
N TRP A 349 27.09 1.72 -3.16
CA TRP A 349 27.88 1.57 -4.40
C TRP A 349 27.75 0.17 -5.01
N ARG A 350 27.66 -0.86 -4.18
CA ARG A 350 27.38 -2.22 -4.65
C ARG A 350 25.94 -2.33 -5.17
N GLN A 351 24.95 -1.74 -4.51
CA GLN A 351 23.56 -1.77 -4.96
C GLN A 351 23.36 -1.10 -6.31
N ILE A 352 24.01 0.05 -6.54
CA ILE A 352 23.99 0.74 -7.84
C ILE A 352 24.40 -0.21 -8.98
N LYS A 353 25.39 -1.06 -8.74
CA LYS A 353 25.96 -1.98 -9.74
C LYS A 353 25.45 -3.41 -9.63
N LEU A 354 24.40 -3.65 -8.83
CA LEU A 354 23.96 -5.00 -8.50
C LEU A 354 23.36 -5.70 -9.72
N PRO A 355 23.94 -6.81 -10.19
CA PRO A 355 23.30 -7.63 -11.21
C PRO A 355 22.13 -8.40 -10.58
N LEU A 356 20.97 -8.35 -11.22
CA LEU A 356 19.79 -9.08 -10.79
C LEU A 356 19.77 -10.47 -11.43
N SER A 357 19.26 -11.46 -10.69
CA SER A 357 18.90 -12.75 -11.26
C SER A 357 17.76 -12.58 -12.28
N ALA A 358 17.62 -13.54 -13.21
CA ALA A 358 16.53 -13.51 -14.18
C ALA A 358 15.15 -13.55 -13.49
N GLN A 359 15.04 -14.29 -12.38
CA GLN A 359 13.82 -14.40 -11.60
C GLN A 359 13.47 -13.06 -10.92
N THR A 360 14.44 -12.43 -10.26
CA THR A 360 14.28 -11.12 -9.60
C THR A 360 13.87 -10.05 -10.62
N ALA A 361 14.55 -10.00 -11.77
CA ALA A 361 14.23 -9.05 -12.83
C ALA A 361 12.79 -9.23 -13.35
N HIS A 362 12.35 -10.48 -13.55
CA HIS A 362 10.99 -10.78 -13.97
C HIS A 362 9.96 -10.35 -12.92
N LEU A 363 10.17 -10.65 -11.64
CA LEU A 363 9.24 -10.29 -10.57
C LEU A 363 9.05 -8.77 -10.45
N ILE A 364 10.15 -8.01 -10.52
CA ILE A 364 10.07 -6.54 -10.49
C ILE A 364 9.35 -6.02 -11.73
N GLN A 365 9.65 -6.56 -12.92
CA GLN A 365 9.00 -6.12 -14.16
C GLN A 365 7.49 -6.42 -14.15
N GLU A 366 7.08 -7.56 -13.58
CA GLU A 366 5.68 -7.92 -13.41
C GLU A 366 4.95 -6.98 -12.44
N ALA A 367 5.61 -6.57 -11.36
CA ALA A 367 5.01 -5.72 -10.32
C ALA A 367 5.02 -4.22 -10.66
N PHE A 368 6.10 -3.71 -11.26
CA PHE A 368 6.35 -2.27 -11.46
C PHE A 368 6.41 -1.85 -12.93
N GLY A 369 6.32 -2.79 -13.87
CA GLY A 369 6.38 -2.53 -15.31
C GLY A 369 7.80 -2.47 -15.88
N ASP A 370 7.91 -1.99 -17.12
CA ASP A 370 9.12 -2.02 -17.93
C ASP A 370 9.60 -0.64 -18.40
N ALA A 371 9.04 0.44 -17.85
CA ALA A 371 9.42 1.82 -18.17
C ALA A 371 10.89 2.12 -17.81
N GLN A 372 11.42 1.47 -16.78
CA GLN A 372 12.83 1.52 -16.40
C GLN A 372 13.40 0.10 -16.20
N PRO A 373 14.72 -0.10 -16.29
CA PRO A 373 15.34 -1.38 -15.95
C PRO A 373 14.98 -1.81 -14.51
N PRO A 374 14.69 -3.10 -14.24
CA PRO A 374 14.30 -3.58 -12.91
C PRO A 374 15.22 -3.16 -11.75
N ARG A 375 16.53 -2.98 -12.01
CA ARG A 375 17.48 -2.48 -11.00
C ARG A 375 17.13 -1.08 -10.47
N VAL A 376 16.55 -0.23 -11.31
CA VAL A 376 16.17 1.16 -10.99
C VAL A 376 15.04 1.15 -9.96
N PHE A 377 14.01 0.34 -10.20
CA PHE A 377 12.91 0.16 -9.23
C PHE A 377 13.43 -0.43 -7.91
N LEU A 378 14.31 -1.43 -7.95
CA LEU A 378 14.88 -1.99 -6.72
C LEU A 378 15.67 -0.95 -5.92
N LEU A 379 16.51 -0.17 -6.60
CA LEU A 379 17.30 0.87 -5.95
C LEU A 379 16.43 2.01 -5.41
N ALA A 380 15.34 2.36 -6.11
CA ALA A 380 14.35 3.31 -5.63
C ALA A 380 13.68 2.81 -4.34
N GLY A 381 13.31 1.52 -4.30
CA GLY A 381 12.79 0.87 -3.09
C GLY A 381 13.78 0.91 -1.92
N VAL A 382 15.08 0.73 -2.19
CA VAL A 382 16.13 0.86 -1.17
C VAL A 382 16.17 2.27 -0.60
N LEU A 383 16.16 3.31 -1.44
CA LEU A 383 16.18 4.70 -0.98
C LEU A 383 14.93 5.04 -0.16
N ASN A 384 13.75 4.60 -0.61
CA ASN A 384 12.51 4.80 0.13
C ASN A 384 12.56 4.11 1.50
N LEU A 385 13.00 2.85 1.56
CA LEU A 385 13.06 2.10 2.82
C LEU A 385 14.05 2.71 3.82
N LEU A 386 15.25 3.10 3.36
CA LEU A 386 16.25 3.73 4.24
C LEU A 386 15.83 5.15 4.65
N GLY A 387 15.09 5.85 3.80
CA GLY A 387 14.56 7.19 4.10
C GLY A 387 13.47 7.19 5.17
N GLN A 388 12.59 6.20 5.21
CA GLN A 388 11.44 6.23 6.13
C GLN A 388 11.78 5.74 7.55
N PRO A 389 11.42 6.51 8.61
CA PRO A 389 11.79 6.19 9.99
C PRO A 389 11.11 4.94 10.54
N LEU A 390 9.91 4.62 10.06
CA LEU A 390 9.12 3.47 10.55
C LEU A 390 9.32 2.19 9.73
N GLY A 391 10.06 2.25 8.63
CA GLY A 391 10.28 1.12 7.74
C GLY A 391 9.00 0.62 7.06
N VAL A 392 8.93 -0.69 6.81
CA VAL A 392 7.81 -1.33 6.12
C VAL A 392 6.75 -1.78 7.12
N GLY A 393 5.52 -1.29 6.95
CA GLY A 393 4.35 -1.84 7.64
C GLY A 393 4.04 -3.28 7.20
N GLN A 394 3.33 -4.05 8.03
CA GLN A 394 2.94 -5.41 7.64
C GLN A 394 2.13 -5.43 6.33
N GLY A 395 1.18 -4.50 6.13
CA GLY A 395 0.44 -4.33 4.88
C GLY A 395 -0.07 -5.65 4.30
N ASN A 396 0.22 -5.89 3.01
CA ASN A 396 -0.08 -7.14 2.30
C ASN A 396 0.98 -8.24 2.48
N ASN A 397 2.02 -8.01 3.30
CA ASN A 397 3.02 -9.03 3.61
C ASN A 397 2.45 -10.04 4.61
N PRO A 398 2.34 -11.34 4.25
CA PRO A 398 1.79 -12.34 5.16
C PRO A 398 2.78 -12.75 6.28
N SER A 399 4.02 -12.24 6.24
CA SER A 399 5.10 -12.56 7.18
C SER A 399 5.46 -11.35 8.06
N CYS A 400 4.72 -11.17 9.17
CA CYS A 400 4.91 -10.04 10.09
C CYS A 400 6.34 -9.94 10.66
N GLN A 401 7.00 -11.09 10.88
CA GLN A 401 8.37 -11.16 11.40
C GLN A 401 9.39 -10.66 10.37
N SER A 402 9.19 -10.96 9.09
CA SER A 402 10.07 -10.49 8.02
C SER A 402 9.98 -8.97 7.85
N ALA A 403 8.77 -8.42 7.84
CA ALA A 403 8.56 -6.97 7.75
C ALA A 403 9.16 -6.20 8.94
N LEU A 404 9.04 -6.77 10.16
CA LEU A 404 9.71 -6.23 11.35
C LEU A 404 11.23 -6.23 11.19
N GLY A 405 11.80 -7.31 10.66
CA GLY A 405 13.23 -7.44 10.41
C GLY A 405 13.74 -6.38 9.43
N LEU A 406 13.06 -6.19 8.30
CA LEU A 406 13.39 -5.15 7.32
C LEU A 406 13.43 -3.75 7.96
N SER A 407 12.40 -3.42 8.73
CA SER A 407 12.27 -2.09 9.37
C SER A 407 13.33 -1.85 10.43
N MET A 408 13.65 -2.88 11.22
CA MET A 408 14.71 -2.85 12.21
C MET A 408 16.07 -2.67 11.55
N TRP A 409 16.41 -3.49 10.55
CA TRP A 409 17.69 -3.39 9.86
C TRP A 409 17.85 -2.09 9.08
N ALA A 410 16.80 -1.57 8.45
CA ALA A 410 16.86 -0.28 7.77
C ALA A 410 17.26 0.87 8.72
N SER A 411 16.89 0.77 9.99
CA SER A 411 17.18 1.80 11.00
C SER A 411 18.50 1.58 11.73
N ASP A 412 18.80 0.34 12.12
CA ASP A 412 19.90 0.04 13.03
C ASP A 412 21.14 -0.51 12.32
N GLU A 413 20.96 -1.33 11.28
CA GLU A 413 22.04 -2.06 10.58
C GLU A 413 21.80 -2.11 9.06
N PRO A 414 21.75 -0.94 8.38
CA PRO A 414 21.34 -0.87 6.97
C PRO A 414 22.31 -1.59 6.03
N ASP A 415 23.62 -1.67 6.33
CA ASP A 415 24.56 -2.44 5.53
C ASP A 415 24.26 -3.96 5.56
N TYR A 416 23.79 -4.48 6.70
CA TYR A 416 23.31 -5.86 6.79
C TYR A 416 22.06 -6.08 5.94
N LEU A 417 21.07 -5.17 5.99
CA LEU A 417 19.90 -5.22 5.10
C LEU A 417 20.32 -5.25 3.62
N LEU A 418 21.22 -4.36 3.23
CA LEU A 418 21.72 -4.28 1.86
C LEU A 418 22.51 -5.52 1.45
N GLN A 419 23.14 -6.23 2.39
CA GLN A 419 23.79 -7.52 2.16
C GLN A 419 22.77 -8.64 1.92
N LEU A 420 21.74 -8.73 2.75
CA LEU A 420 20.66 -9.70 2.57
C LEU A 420 19.94 -9.49 1.23
N LEU A 421 19.65 -8.22 0.90
CA LEU A 421 19.02 -7.87 -0.36
C LEU A 421 19.92 -8.21 -1.56
N ALA A 422 21.23 -7.97 -1.47
CA ALA A 422 22.15 -8.32 -2.54
C ALA A 422 22.16 -9.83 -2.82
N TRP A 423 22.12 -10.66 -1.78
CA TRP A 423 22.01 -12.12 -1.93
C TRP A 423 20.67 -12.53 -2.54
N ALA A 424 19.55 -12.04 -2.01
CA ALA A 424 18.23 -12.34 -2.55
C ALA A 424 18.11 -11.93 -4.03
N ALA A 425 18.48 -10.69 -4.35
CA ALA A 425 18.30 -10.13 -5.68
C ALA A 425 19.23 -10.74 -6.75
N ARG A 426 20.50 -11.00 -6.41
CA ARG A 426 21.49 -11.55 -7.34
C ARG A 426 21.46 -13.07 -7.41
N ASP A 427 21.39 -13.73 -6.26
CA ASP A 427 21.60 -15.16 -6.13
C ASP A 427 20.27 -15.93 -6.03
N ASP A 428 19.13 -15.25 -5.87
CA ASP A 428 17.84 -15.89 -5.54
C ASP A 428 17.98 -16.84 -4.33
N GLU A 429 18.78 -16.40 -3.35
CA GLU A 429 19.14 -17.17 -2.17
C GLU A 429 19.63 -16.23 -1.08
N VAL A 430 19.04 -16.29 0.11
CA VAL A 430 19.59 -15.76 1.35
C VAL A 430 20.18 -16.90 2.17
N LEU A 431 21.42 -16.72 2.62
CA LEU A 431 22.09 -17.60 3.56
C LEU A 431 22.00 -17.02 4.96
N SER A 432 21.50 -17.82 5.90
CA SER A 432 21.46 -17.52 7.32
C SER A 432 22.10 -18.66 8.13
N ARG A 433 22.11 -18.52 9.45
CA ARG A 433 22.52 -19.55 10.39
C ARG A 433 21.41 -19.74 11.41
N PHE A 434 21.28 -20.98 11.90
CA PHE A 434 20.43 -21.28 13.04
C PHE A 434 21.18 -22.25 13.94
N GLU A 435 21.54 -21.78 15.14
CA GLU A 435 22.31 -22.54 16.14
C GLU A 435 23.66 -23.06 15.60
N GLY A 436 24.31 -22.25 14.77
CA GLY A 436 25.60 -22.55 14.15
C GLY A 436 25.52 -23.33 12.82
N GLU A 437 24.38 -23.91 12.49
CA GLU A 437 24.17 -24.62 11.22
C GLU A 437 23.73 -23.67 10.11
N PRO A 438 24.32 -23.73 8.91
CA PRO A 438 23.89 -22.91 7.78
C PRO A 438 22.48 -23.28 7.31
N VAL A 439 21.69 -22.26 6.96
CA VAL A 439 20.34 -22.41 6.41
C VAL A 439 20.23 -21.56 5.16
N SER A 440 19.93 -22.19 4.02
CA SER A 440 19.69 -21.52 2.74
C SER A 440 18.20 -21.38 2.50
N SER A 441 17.76 -20.23 1.97
CA SER A 441 16.37 -20.00 1.59
C SER A 441 15.92 -20.68 0.28
N ARG A 442 16.82 -21.20 -0.57
CA ARG A 442 16.49 -21.60 -1.96
C ARG A 442 15.60 -22.85 -2.03
N ASP A 443 15.87 -23.85 -1.19
CA ASP A 443 15.21 -25.17 -1.26
C ASP A 443 14.32 -25.47 -0.04
N LEU A 444 13.88 -24.43 0.67
CA LEU A 444 12.99 -24.58 1.81
C LEU A 444 11.53 -24.68 1.38
N LYS A 445 10.73 -25.38 2.19
CA LYS A 445 9.27 -25.40 2.00
C LYS A 445 8.73 -23.97 1.99
N PRO A 446 7.73 -23.66 1.14
CA PRO A 446 7.06 -22.36 1.16
C PRO A 446 6.60 -21.99 2.57
N GLY A 447 6.79 -20.73 2.94
CA GLY A 447 6.31 -20.18 4.20
C GLY A 447 4.84 -19.75 4.11
N LEU A 448 4.51 -18.64 4.75
CA LEU A 448 3.20 -17.99 4.70
C LEU A 448 2.94 -17.28 3.36
N VAL A 449 4.00 -16.87 2.65
CA VAL A 449 3.89 -16.27 1.31
C VAL A 449 3.55 -17.35 0.27
N LYS A 450 2.33 -17.32 -0.26
CA LYS A 450 1.81 -18.32 -1.22
C LYS A 450 1.69 -17.83 -2.67
N GLY A 451 2.02 -16.56 -2.93
CA GLY A 451 1.98 -15.92 -4.25
C GLY A 451 2.72 -14.57 -4.22
N THR A 452 2.78 -13.88 -5.36
CA THR A 452 3.39 -12.54 -5.45
C THR A 452 2.59 -11.55 -4.60
N PRO A 453 3.19 -10.93 -3.57
CA PRO A 453 2.51 -9.91 -2.79
C PRO A 453 2.10 -8.73 -3.68
N VAL A 454 0.91 -8.19 -3.46
CA VAL A 454 0.38 -7.01 -4.17
C VAL A 454 0.62 -5.79 -3.31
N ASP A 455 0.89 -4.62 -3.90
CA ASP A 455 1.07 -3.34 -3.18
C ASP A 455 2.11 -3.44 -2.05
N VAL A 456 3.30 -3.94 -2.39
CA VAL A 456 4.48 -3.99 -1.52
C VAL A 456 5.64 -3.28 -2.20
N ASP A 457 6.56 -2.72 -1.43
CA ASP A 457 7.74 -2.08 -1.99
C ASP A 457 8.71 -3.11 -2.63
N PRO A 458 9.58 -2.68 -3.57
CA PRO A 458 10.51 -3.58 -4.27
C PRO A 458 11.45 -4.38 -3.35
N VAL A 459 11.85 -3.84 -2.20
CA VAL A 459 12.74 -4.55 -1.26
C VAL A 459 11.96 -5.65 -0.56
N SER A 460 10.75 -5.35 -0.10
CA SER A 460 9.83 -6.33 0.48
C SER A 460 9.48 -7.44 -0.52
N LEU A 461 9.15 -7.08 -1.77
CA LEU A 461 8.82 -8.03 -2.84
C LEU A 461 9.89 -9.10 -3.02
N ILE A 462 11.16 -8.68 -2.98
CA ILE A 462 12.29 -9.58 -3.21
C ILE A 462 12.72 -10.28 -1.94
N LEU A 463 12.82 -9.59 -0.80
CA LEU A 463 13.49 -10.14 0.38
C LEU A 463 12.55 -10.95 1.29
N ILE A 464 11.29 -10.50 1.48
CA ILE A 464 10.35 -11.15 2.41
C ILE A 464 10.09 -12.62 2.08
N PRO A 465 9.91 -13.05 0.82
CA PRO A 465 9.71 -14.47 0.51
C PRO A 465 10.87 -15.36 0.97
N HIS A 466 12.12 -14.88 0.93
CA HIS A 466 13.28 -15.64 1.39
C HIS A 466 13.32 -15.71 2.92
N LEU A 467 13.08 -14.57 3.58
CA LEU A 467 13.05 -14.48 5.04
C LEU A 467 11.93 -15.31 5.65
N ASP A 468 10.76 -15.31 5.03
CA ASP A 468 9.60 -16.10 5.45
C ASP A 468 9.88 -17.61 5.37
N ARG A 469 10.57 -18.06 4.29
CA ARG A 469 11.04 -19.44 4.18
C ARG A 469 12.06 -19.80 5.27
N LEU A 470 13.01 -18.92 5.55
CA LEU A 470 14.01 -19.11 6.62
C LEU A 470 13.35 -19.19 7.99
N TYR A 471 12.46 -18.25 8.31
CA TYR A 471 11.73 -18.22 9.57
C TYR A 471 10.88 -19.48 9.77
N GLY A 472 10.14 -19.90 8.73
CA GLY A 472 9.36 -21.13 8.75
C GLY A 472 10.23 -22.39 8.95
N GLU A 473 11.46 -22.39 8.45
CA GLU A 473 12.41 -23.48 8.70
C GLU A 473 12.95 -23.48 10.13
N MET A 474 13.30 -22.31 10.68
CA MET A 474 13.71 -22.18 12.07
C MET A 474 12.58 -22.69 13.00
N TRP A 475 11.33 -22.35 12.69
CA TRP A 475 10.16 -22.86 13.41
C TRP A 475 10.08 -24.39 13.40
N ARG A 476 10.24 -25.02 12.22
CA ARG A 476 10.24 -26.49 12.10
C ARG A 476 11.34 -27.14 12.93
N ARG A 477 12.52 -26.52 13.03
CA ARG A 477 13.62 -27.02 13.88
C ARG A 477 13.34 -26.88 15.38
N CYS A 478 12.39 -26.02 15.76
CA CYS A 478 11.93 -25.85 17.14
C CYS A 478 10.68 -26.68 17.49
N GLU A 479 10.04 -27.39 16.55
CA GLU A 479 8.71 -28.02 16.73
C GLU A 479 8.65 -29.00 17.92
N ASN A 480 9.78 -29.66 18.26
CA ASN A 480 9.86 -30.62 19.35
C ASN A 480 10.31 -30.02 20.70
N ARG A 481 10.28 -28.70 20.87
CA ARG A 481 10.73 -28.02 22.09
C ARG A 481 9.54 -27.63 22.98
N ASP A 482 9.70 -27.77 24.29
CA ASP A 482 8.65 -27.51 25.31
C ASP A 482 8.54 -26.04 25.77
N ASP A 483 9.04 -25.06 25.00
CA ASP A 483 9.01 -23.62 25.32
C ASP A 483 8.68 -22.81 24.06
N ASP A 484 8.47 -21.50 24.21
CA ASP A 484 8.16 -20.60 23.10
C ASP A 484 9.31 -20.57 22.07
N ALA A 485 9.03 -20.98 20.83
CA ALA A 485 10.00 -21.05 19.74
C ALA A 485 10.71 -19.71 19.47
N HIS A 486 10.04 -18.57 19.70
CA HIS A 486 10.62 -17.24 19.53
C HIS A 486 11.89 -17.01 20.35
N ARG A 487 12.03 -17.72 21.49
CA ARG A 487 13.19 -17.67 22.38
C ARG A 487 14.50 -18.00 21.68
N TRP A 488 14.45 -18.90 20.69
CA TRP A 488 15.61 -19.34 19.91
C TRP A 488 15.66 -18.71 18.53
N ILE A 489 14.49 -18.46 17.93
CA ILE A 489 14.40 -17.92 16.56
C ILE A 489 14.81 -16.45 16.54
N ASN A 490 14.27 -15.61 17.43
CA ASN A 490 14.46 -14.16 17.32
C ASN A 490 15.93 -13.71 17.38
N PRO A 491 16.79 -14.25 18.27
CA PRO A 491 18.22 -13.91 18.29
C PRO A 491 18.97 -14.31 17.02
N GLU A 492 18.62 -15.44 16.41
CA GLU A 492 19.27 -15.95 15.19
C GLU A 492 18.73 -15.26 13.93
N PHE A 493 17.44 -14.92 13.92
CA PHE A 493 16.77 -14.32 12.77
C PHE A 493 17.02 -12.83 12.67
N TYR A 494 16.82 -12.08 13.76
CA TYR A 494 16.99 -10.62 13.74
C TYR A 494 18.44 -10.20 13.89
N GLY A 495 19.26 -10.97 14.62
CA GLY A 495 20.67 -10.67 14.83
C GLY A 495 21.04 -10.50 16.30
N TRP A 496 22.33 -10.26 16.54
CA TRP A 496 22.99 -10.35 17.84
C TRP A 496 22.53 -9.32 18.88
N TRP A 497 21.83 -8.25 18.46
CA TRP A 497 21.23 -7.26 19.35
C TRP A 497 19.92 -7.74 20.00
N VAL A 498 19.32 -8.83 19.51
CA VAL A 498 18.23 -9.50 20.22
C VAL A 498 18.81 -10.49 21.23
N GLY A 499 18.64 -10.17 22.51
CA GLY A 499 19.18 -10.97 23.61
C GLY A 499 18.69 -12.42 23.59
N HIS A 500 19.61 -13.37 23.79
CA HIS A 500 19.25 -14.78 23.93
C HIS A 500 18.28 -14.98 25.10
N GLY A 501 17.18 -15.71 24.85
CA GLY A 501 16.13 -15.89 25.85
C GLY A 501 14.99 -14.88 25.78
N PHE A 502 15.05 -13.90 24.87
CA PHE A 502 13.95 -12.96 24.63
C PHE A 502 12.70 -13.72 24.16
N ARG A 503 11.58 -13.55 24.87
CA ARG A 503 10.28 -14.17 24.56
C ARG A 503 9.17 -13.18 24.83
N VAL A 504 8.07 -13.32 24.10
CA VAL A 504 6.85 -12.57 24.42
C VAL A 504 6.33 -13.10 25.75
N VAL A 505 6.15 -12.21 26.74
CA VAL A 505 5.46 -12.60 27.98
C VAL A 505 3.97 -12.63 27.64
N ALA A 506 3.40 -13.84 27.61
CA ALA A 506 1.95 -14.05 27.46
C ALA A 506 1.18 -13.54 28.69
#